data_AF-A0A660NGN3-F1
#
_entry.id   AF-A0A660NGN3-F1
#
_cell.length_a   1.000
_cell.length_b   1.000
_cell.length_c   1.000
_cell.angle_alpha   90.00
_cell.angle_beta   90.00
_cell.angle_gamma   90.00
#
_symmetry.space_group_name_H-M   'P 1'
#
loop_
_entity.id
_entity.type
_entity.pdbx_description
1 polymer ?
#
loop_
_entity_poly.entity_id
_entity_poly.type
_entity_poly.pdbx_seq_one_letter_code
_entity_poly.pdbx_strand_id
1 'polypeptide(L)' 'EAAEIMGITAPRLKALGLIDQIIEEPVGGAHRDLVSMVSRMHPAITEALRQFSSMRPAELVRQRQKRIADYGKFREVTA' A
#
# COMPACT_ATOMS: atom_id res chain seq x y z
N GLU A 1 -6.06 18.54 13.21
CA GLU A 1 -7.41 18.13 12.79
C GLU A 1 -7.53 17.78 11.30
N ALA A 2 -7.09 18.62 10.35
CA ALA A 2 -7.21 18.32 8.91
C ALA A 2 -6.61 16.97 8.47
N ALA A 3 -5.43 16.59 8.98
CA ALA A 3 -4.78 15.32 8.65
C ALA A 3 -5.61 14.08 9.06
N GLU A 4 -6.34 14.17 10.18
CA GLU A 4 -7.21 13.10 10.66
C GLU A 4 -8.45 12.98 9.76
N ILE A 5 -9.05 14.11 9.39
CA ILE A 5 -10.20 14.18 8.48
C ILE A 5 -9.83 13.63 7.09
N MET A 6 -8.67 14.00 6.57
CA MET A 6 -8.17 13.51 5.29
C MET A 6 -7.76 12.03 5.33
N GLY A 7 -7.56 11.46 6.52
CA GLY A 7 -7.26 10.05 6.68
C GLY A 7 -5.91 9.62 6.08
N ILE A 8 -4.89 10.47 6.19
CA ILE A 8 -3.57 10.27 5.55
C ILE A 8 -2.66 9.26 6.27
N THR A 9 -3.15 8.59 7.31
CA THR A 9 -2.36 7.63 8.11
C THR A 9 -2.38 6.24 7.48
N ALA A 10 -1.28 5.49 7.65
CA ALA A 10 -1.15 4.14 7.09
C ALA A 10 -2.31 3.19 7.46
N PRO A 11 -2.80 3.12 8.72
CA PRO A 11 -3.95 2.27 9.06
C PRO A 11 -5.22 2.65 8.28
N ARG A 12 -5.47 3.94 8.11
CA ARG A 12 -6.65 4.44 7.39
C ARG A 12 -6.57 4.11 5.90
N LEU A 13 -5.42 4.34 5.27
CA LEU A 13 -5.18 3.98 3.86
C LEU A 13 -5.30 2.47 3.63
N LYS A 14 -4.84 1.66 4.57
CA LYS A 14 -4.96 0.19 4.52
C LYS A 14 -6.42 -0.25 4.61
N ALA A 15 -7.19 0.33 5.53
CA ALA A 15 -8.62 0.06 5.67
C ALA A 15 -9.45 0.47 4.42
N LEU A 16 -8.98 1.47 3.67
CA LEU A 16 -9.56 1.88 2.39
C LEU A 16 -9.12 1.00 1.22
N GLY A 17 -8.19 0.06 1.42
CA GLY A 17 -7.67 -0.81 0.36
C GLY A 17 -6.71 -0.12 -0.62
N LEU A 18 -6.17 1.05 -0.27
CA LEU A 18 -5.27 1.82 -1.14
C LEU A 18 -3.81 1.35 -1.07
N ILE A 19 -3.43 0.67 0.02
CA ILE A 19 -2.10 0.10 0.24
C ILE A 19 -2.18 -1.39 0.62
N ASP A 20 -1.13 -2.13 0.30
CA ASP A 20 -1.10 -3.59 0.44
C ASP A 20 -0.48 -4.06 1.77
N GLN A 21 0.42 -3.29 2.36
CA GLN A 21 1.06 -3.64 3.62
C GLN A 21 1.48 -2.38 4.39
N ILE A 22 1.51 -2.49 5.72
CA ILE A 22 2.11 -1.50 6.61
C ILE A 22 3.38 -2.14 7.19
N ILE A 23 4.50 -1.43 7.14
CA ILE A 23 5.77 -1.85 7.74
C ILE A 23 5.93 -1.09 9.04
N GLU A 24 6.03 -1.81 10.16
CA GLU A 24 6.15 -1.17 11.48
C GLU A 24 7.53 -0.56 11.68
N GLU A 25 7.54 0.71 12.10
CA GLU A 25 8.78 1.40 12.46
C GLU A 25 9.33 0.93 13.81
N PRO A 26 10.65 1.05 14.04
CA PRO A 26 11.24 0.93 15.36
C PRO A 26 10.67 1.96 16.35
N VAL A 27 10.82 1.69 17.65
CA VAL A 27 10.37 2.60 18.71
C VAL A 27 11.07 3.96 18.54
N GLY A 28 10.26 5.03 18.46
CA GLY A 28 10.75 6.39 18.24
C GLY A 28 11.02 6.77 16.78
N GLY A 29 10.72 5.88 15.83
CA GLY A 29 10.67 6.16 14.39
C GLY A 29 11.83 5.57 13.59
N ALA A 30 11.61 5.41 12.28
CA ALA A 30 12.56 4.79 11.35
C ALA A 30 13.96 5.42 11.34
N HIS A 31 14.03 6.75 11.50
CA HIS A 31 15.28 7.50 11.50
C HIS A 31 16.20 7.18 12.71
N ARG A 32 15.66 6.61 13.79
CA ARG A 32 16.44 6.29 15.00
C ARG A 32 17.19 4.98 14.92
N ASP A 33 16.67 4.03 14.13
CA ASP A 33 17.27 2.72 13.93
C ASP A 33 17.02 2.26 12.48
N LEU A 34 17.86 2.81 11.59
CA LEU A 34 17.81 2.49 10.16
C LEU A 34 18.11 1.02 9.88
N VAL A 35 18.98 0.39 10.68
CA VAL A 35 19.37 -1.01 10.48
C VAL A 35 18.16 -1.93 10.73
N SER A 36 17.46 -1.73 11.84
CA SER A 36 16.23 -2.46 12.15
C SER A 36 15.14 -2.17 11.11
N MET A 37 14.97 -0.91 10.69
CA MET A 37 13.98 -0.57 9.66
C MET A 37 14.26 -1.29 8.33
N VAL A 38 15.52 -1.28 7.86
CA VAL A 38 15.92 -1.99 6.63
C VAL A 38 15.69 -3.50 6.77
N SER A 39 16.00 -4.08 7.93
CA SER A 39 15.78 -5.52 8.18
C SER A 39 14.30 -5.92 8.09
N ARG A 40 13.37 -5.01 8.44
CA ARG A 40 11.92 -5.21 8.32
C ARG A 40 11.43 -4.95 6.90
N MET A 41 12.00 -3.96 6.22
CA MET A 41 11.59 -3.55 4.88
C MET A 41 12.05 -4.53 3.80
N HIS A 42 13.25 -5.10 3.91
CA HIS A 42 13.80 -6.05 2.95
C HIS A 42 12.85 -7.22 2.64
N PRO A 43 12.39 -8.03 3.62
CA PRO A 43 11.49 -9.15 3.33
C PRO A 43 10.14 -8.68 2.77
N ALA A 44 9.62 -7.52 3.18
CA ALA A 44 8.37 -6.98 2.64
C ALA A 44 8.49 -6.65 1.15
N ILE A 45 9.59 -6.01 0.73
CA ILE A 45 9.85 -5.71 -0.68
C ILE A 45 10.08 -7.00 -1.47
N THR A 46 10.87 -7.93 -0.94
CA THR A 46 11.13 -9.22 -1.60
C THR A 46 9.83 -9.99 -1.85
N GLU A 47 8.96 -10.06 -0.85
CA GLU A 47 7.67 -10.73 -0.97
C GLU A 47 6.74 -10.03 -1.97
N ALA A 48 6.65 -8.70 -1.92
CA ALA A 48 5.86 -7.93 -2.88
C ALA A 48 6.35 -8.16 -4.32
N LEU A 49 7.66 -8.17 -4.56
CA LEU A 49 8.22 -8.45 -5.89
C LEU A 49 7.97 -9.89 -6.33
N ARG A 50 8.07 -10.85 -5.41
CA ARG A 50 7.84 -12.28 -5.68
C ARG A 50 6.42 -12.54 -6.17
N GLN A 51 5.43 -11.81 -5.67
CA GLN A 51 4.03 -11.95 -6.11
C GLN A 51 3.83 -11.61 -7.59
N PHE A 52 4.69 -10.76 -8.16
CA PHE A 52 4.59 -10.29 -9.54
C PHE A 52 5.62 -10.92 -10.48
N SER A 53 6.63 -11.64 -9.95
CA SER A 53 7.78 -12.13 -10.74
C SER A 53 7.41 -13.19 -11.78
N SER A 54 6.35 -13.97 -11.55
CA SER A 54 5.87 -15.00 -12.46
C SER A 54 4.86 -14.49 -13.51
N MET A 55 4.52 -13.21 -13.49
CA MET A 55 3.52 -12.64 -14.39
C MET A 55 4.13 -12.13 -15.68
N ARG A 56 3.43 -12.33 -16.80
CA ARG A 56 3.82 -11.73 -18.08
C ARG A 56 3.63 -10.20 -18.03
N PRO A 57 4.45 -9.41 -18.75
CA PRO A 57 4.34 -7.96 -18.77
C PRO A 57 2.92 -7.42 -19.08
N ALA A 58 2.21 -8.05 -20.02
CA ALA A 58 0.85 -7.66 -20.37
C ALA A 58 -0.17 -7.88 -19.22
N GLU A 59 0.00 -8.94 -18.43
CA GLU A 59 -0.85 -9.20 -17.25
C GLU A 59 -0.59 -8.17 -16.15
N LEU A 60 0.68 -7.80 -15.93
CA LEU A 60 1.07 -6.78 -14.94
C LEU A 60 0.42 -5.43 -15.23
N VAL A 61 0.43 -5.02 -16.51
CA VAL A 61 -0.21 -3.76 -16.92
C VAL A 61 -1.72 -3.83 -16.70
N ARG A 62 -2.38 -4.92 -17.11
CA ARG A 62 -3.82 -5.11 -16.91
C ARG A 62 -4.22 -5.11 -15.45
N GLN A 63 -3.51 -5.85 -14.58
CA GLN A 63 -3.80 -5.84 -13.15
C GLN A 63 -3.62 -4.46 -12.53
N ARG A 64 -2.57 -3.73 -12.91
CA ARG A 64 -2.34 -2.36 -12.43
C ARG A 64 -3.48 -1.43 -12.83
N GLN A 65 -3.91 -1.49 -14.09
CA GLN A 65 -5.04 -0.70 -14.59
C GLN A 65 -6.32 -1.04 -13.84
N LYS A 66 -6.61 -2.33 -13.65
CA LYS A 66 -7.77 -2.78 -12.87
C LYS A 66 -7.73 -2.24 -11.44
N ARG A 67 -6.60 -2.38 -10.74
CA ARG A 67 -6.42 -1.88 -9.36
C ARG A 67 -6.70 -0.38 -9.25
N ILE A 68 -6.23 0.41 -10.21
CA ILE A 68 -6.47 1.87 -10.22
C ILE A 68 -7.94 2.19 -10.52
N ALA A 69 -8.56 1.48 -11.46
CA ALA A 69 -9.97 1.69 -11.81
C ALA A 69 -10.93 1.26 -10.69
N ASP A 70 -10.57 0.26 -9.89
CA ASP A 70 -11.34 -0.20 -8.74
C ASP A 70 -11.31 0.80 -7.56
N TYR A 71 -10.47 1.83 -7.61
CA TYR A 71 -10.39 2.82 -6.54
C TYR A 71 -11.55 3.82 -6.59
N GLY A 72 -12.12 4.06 -5.41
CA GLY A 72 -13.25 4.94 -5.22
C GLY A 72 -14.50 4.17 -4.83
N LYS A 73 -15.37 4.82 -4.06
CA LYS A 73 -16.70 4.30 -3.74
C LYS A 73 -17.69 5.39 -4.11
N PHE A 74 -18.52 5.11 -5.10
CA PHE A 74 -19.56 6.01 -5.57
C PHE A 74 -20.92 5.35 -5.42
N ARG A 75 -21.95 6.17 -5.20
CA ARG A 75 -23.34 5.74 -5.26
C ARG A 75 -23.86 6.21 -6.60
N GLU A 76 -24.26 5.29 -7.47
CA GLU A 76 -24.93 5.68 -8.71
C GLU A 76 -26.29 6.29 -8.35
N VAL A 77 -26.50 7.53 -8.77
CA VAL A 77 -27.80 8.16 -8.69
C VAL A 77 -28.53 7.79 -9.97
N THR A 78 -29.37 6.76 -9.89
CA THR A 78 -30.27 6.40 -10.99
C THR A 78 -31.31 7.51 -11.12
N ALA A 79 -31.45 8.06 -12.34
CA ALA A 79 -32.47 9.05 -12.69
C ALA A 79 -33.87 8.44 -12.77
#